data_AF-A0AAP9MHS6-F1
#
_entry.id   AF-A0AAP9MHS6-F1
#
_cell.length_a   1.000
_cell.length_b   1.000
_cell.length_c   1.000
_cell.angle_alpha   90.00
_cell.angle_beta   90.00
_cell.angle_gamma   90.00
#
_symmetry.space_group_name_H-M   'P 1'
#
loop_
_entity.id
_entity.type
_entity.pdbx_description
1 polymer ?
#
loop_
_entity_poly.entity_id
_entity_poly.type
_entity_poly.pdbx_seq_one_letter_code
_entity_poly.pdbx_strand_id
1 'polypeptide(L)'
;MDNTITLSVEELNNMIDEKVHAALENAKPVRDERMKALETHFREEIYNKKIDLNWNTSWTAIRTSVALKMGYRSASKVPQHRYDELLENIKHESEIILEVFSKENKNGITNI
;
A
#
# COMPACT_ATOMS: atom_id res chain seq x y z
N MET A 1 24.45 41.83 1.25
CA MET A 1 24.86 41.41 2.60
C MET A 1 24.67 39.91 2.63
N ASP A 2 25.77 39.16 2.64
CA ASP A 2 25.70 37.70 2.73
C ASP A 2 25.47 37.32 4.19
N ASN A 3 24.30 36.77 4.48
CA ASN A 3 23.97 36.24 5.80
C ASN A 3 24.62 34.87 5.96
N THR A 4 25.90 34.87 6.35
CA THR A 4 26.59 33.64 6.76
C THR A 4 26.03 33.20 8.11
N ILE A 5 25.19 32.18 8.11
CA ILE A 5 24.71 31.53 9.33
C ILE A 5 25.77 30.53 9.76
N THR A 6 26.43 30.77 10.89
CA THR A 6 27.37 29.83 11.50
C THR A 6 26.60 28.93 12.46
N LEU A 7 26.37 27.68 12.07
CA LEU A 7 25.79 26.66 12.93
C LEU A 7 26.91 26.01 13.77
N SER A 8 26.62 25.73 15.03
CA SER A 8 27.46 24.86 15.84
C SER A 8 27.42 23.41 15.30
N VAL A 9 28.46 22.63 15.60
CA VAL A 9 28.52 21.22 15.21
C VAL A 9 27.33 20.43 15.77
N GLU A 10 26.84 20.79 16.96
CA GLU A 10 25.66 20.19 17.57
C GLU A 10 24.37 20.53 16.83
N GLU A 11 24.18 21.78 16.39
CA GLU A 11 23.03 22.17 15.57
C GLU A 11 23.05 21.49 14.20
N LEU A 12 24.24 21.35 13.59
CA LEU A 12 24.43 20.58 12.37
C LEU A 12 24.07 19.10 12.56
N ASN A 13 24.51 18.48 13.65
CA ASN A 13 24.18 17.08 13.96
C ASN A 13 22.69 16.90 14.26
N ASN A 14 22.07 17.81 15.02
CA ASN A 14 20.62 17.77 15.28
C ASN A 14 19.81 17.93 13.98
N MET A 15 20.23 18.81 13.07
CA MET A 15 19.59 18.96 11.76
C MET A 15 19.79 17.74 10.85
N ILE A 16 20.92 17.05 10.96
CA ILE A 16 21.17 15.78 10.27
C ILE A 16 20.24 14.71 10.85
N ASP A 17 20.15 14.59 12.17
CA ASP A 17 19.31 13.62 12.85
C ASP A 17 17.82 13.86 12.56
N GLU A 18 17.34 15.10 12.59
CA GLU A 18 15.95 15.43 12.23
C GLU A 18 15.65 15.07 10.76
N LYS A 19 16.55 15.38 9.83
CA LYS A 19 16.39 15.01 8.42
C LYS A 19 16.52 13.52 8.19
N VAL A 20 17.37 12.83 8.93
CA VAL A 20 17.54 11.37 8.88
C VAL A 20 16.33 10.68 9.48
N HIS A 21 15.80 11.14 10.61
CA HIS A 21 14.55 10.66 11.19
C HIS A 21 13.37 10.91 10.26
N ALA A 22 13.24 12.11 9.68
CA ALA A 22 12.23 12.39 8.67
C ALA A 22 12.42 11.52 7.42
N ALA A 23 13.67 11.26 6.99
CA ALA A 23 13.96 10.37 5.87
C ALA A 23 13.66 8.91 6.19
N LEU A 24 13.86 8.45 7.43
CA LEU A 24 13.52 7.11 7.91
C LEU A 24 11.99 6.94 8.06
N GLU A 25 11.29 7.94 8.58
CA GLU A 25 9.82 7.98 8.63
C GLU A 25 9.19 8.01 7.23
N ASN A 26 9.87 8.64 6.26
CA ASN A 26 9.48 8.66 4.85
C ASN A 26 10.03 7.48 4.04
N ALA A 27 11.02 6.75 4.55
CA ALA A 27 11.55 5.52 3.98
C ALA A 27 10.57 4.40 4.28
N LYS A 28 9.42 4.49 3.64
CA LYS A 28 8.50 3.38 3.51
C LYS A 28 9.27 2.14 3.07
N PRO A 29 8.89 0.96 3.56
CA PRO A 29 9.26 -0.26 2.88
C PRO A 29 8.45 -0.30 1.58
N VAL A 30 8.98 0.31 0.52
CA VAL A 30 8.56 0.10 -0.88
C VAL A 30 8.66 -1.40 -1.25
N ARG A 31 9.32 -2.19 -0.38
CA ARG A 31 9.48 -3.64 -0.43
C ARG A 31 9.05 -4.32 0.89
N ASP A 32 7.91 -3.94 1.46
CA ASP A 32 7.37 -4.68 2.62
C ASP A 32 6.94 -6.09 2.15
N GLU A 33 7.56 -7.12 2.73
CA GLU A 33 7.26 -8.52 2.42
C GLU A 33 5.78 -8.86 2.68
N ARG A 34 5.12 -8.21 3.64
CA ARG A 34 3.70 -8.45 3.95
C ARG A 34 2.79 -7.92 2.84
N MET A 35 3.12 -6.75 2.27
CA MET A 35 2.41 -6.24 1.10
C MET A 35 2.58 -7.18 -0.10
N LYS A 36 3.80 -7.72 -0.29
CA LYS A 36 4.10 -8.66 -1.36
C LYS A 36 3.36 -9.99 -1.18
N ALA A 37 3.23 -10.47 0.06
CA ALA A 37 2.45 -11.66 0.38
C ALA A 37 0.97 -11.47 0.05
N LEU A 38 0.38 -10.31 0.40
CA LEU A 38 -1.01 -10.00 0.05
C LEU A 38 -1.23 -9.93 -1.48
N GLU A 39 -0.31 -9.30 -2.21
CA GLU A 39 -0.35 -9.26 -3.69
C GLU A 39 -0.33 -10.67 -4.29
N THR A 40 0.58 -11.51 -3.77
CA THR A 40 0.80 -12.87 -4.25
C THR A 40 -0.44 -13.73 -4.01
N HIS A 41 -0.99 -13.69 -2.80
CA HIS A 41 -2.24 -14.36 -2.44
C HIS A 41 -3.40 -13.91 -3.34
N PHE A 42 -3.62 -12.61 -3.49
CA PHE A 42 -4.70 -12.08 -4.32
C PHE A 42 -4.59 -12.56 -5.78
N ARG A 43 -3.38 -12.53 -6.33
CA ARG A 43 -3.10 -13.01 -7.70
C ARG A 43 -3.34 -14.51 -7.82
N GLU A 44 -2.86 -15.30 -6.86
CA GLU A 44 -3.04 -16.76 -6.85
C GLU A 44 -4.52 -17.14 -6.75
N GLU A 45 -5.29 -16.46 -5.91
CA GLU A 45 -6.73 -16.69 -5.78
C GLU A 45 -7.48 -16.42 -7.09
N ILE A 46 -7.15 -15.34 -7.81
CA ILE A 46 -7.73 -15.06 -9.13
C ILE A 46 -7.43 -16.20 -10.11
N TYR A 47 -6.18 -16.66 -10.16
CA TYR A 47 -5.80 -17.75 -11.07
C TYR A 47 -6.44 -19.08 -10.69
N ASN A 48 -6.40 -19.46 -9.41
CA ASN A 48 -6.89 -20.73 -8.89
C ASN A 48 -8.42 -20.84 -9.04
N LYS A 49 -9.14 -19.75 -8.75
CA LYS A 49 -10.60 -19.68 -8.88
C LYS A 49 -11.06 -19.34 -10.30
N LYS A 50 -10.12 -19.13 -11.24
CA LYS A 50 -10.39 -18.71 -12.62
C LYS A 50 -11.31 -17.49 -12.68
N ILE A 51 -11.01 -16.49 -11.85
CA ILE A 51 -11.79 -15.25 -11.79
C ILE A 51 -11.50 -14.44 -13.06
N ASP A 52 -12.53 -13.98 -13.75
CA ASP A 52 -12.37 -13.13 -14.95
C ASP A 52 -12.15 -11.68 -14.52
N LEU A 53 -10.97 -11.44 -13.96
CA LEU A 53 -10.57 -10.16 -13.40
C LEU A 53 -9.09 -9.90 -13.69
N ASN A 54 -8.77 -8.71 -14.22
CA ASN A 54 -7.38 -8.30 -14.37
C ASN A 54 -6.77 -8.05 -12.98
N TRP A 55 -5.97 -9.00 -12.50
CA TRP A 55 -5.40 -8.96 -11.15
C TRP A 55 -4.56 -7.71 -10.90
N ASN A 56 -3.76 -7.26 -11.86
CA ASN A 56 -2.81 -6.15 -11.68
C ASN A 56 -3.54 -4.80 -11.56
N THR A 57 -4.53 -4.58 -12.45
CA THR A 57 -5.38 -3.39 -12.40
C THR A 57 -6.17 -3.36 -11.10
N SER A 58 -6.77 -4.47 -10.72
CA SER A 58 -7.59 -4.59 -9.50
C SER A 58 -6.76 -4.39 -8.24
N TRP A 59 -5.59 -5.02 -8.15
CA TRP A 59 -4.65 -4.84 -7.05
C TRP A 59 -4.24 -3.38 -6.87
N THR A 60 -3.97 -2.68 -7.98
CA THR A 60 -3.62 -1.26 -7.94
C THR A 60 -4.80 -0.39 -7.51
N ALA A 61 -6.01 -0.70 -7.98
CA ALA A 61 -7.23 -0.02 -7.58
C ALA A 61 -7.53 -0.20 -6.08
N ILE A 62 -7.40 -1.42 -5.53
CA ILE A 62 -7.59 -1.72 -4.11
C ILE A 62 -6.64 -0.87 -3.25
N ARG A 63 -5.34 -0.95 -3.52
CA ARG A 63 -4.33 -0.18 -2.76
C ARG A 63 -4.57 1.32 -2.81
N THR A 64 -4.99 1.82 -3.97
CA THR A 64 -5.28 3.25 -4.15
C THR A 64 -6.54 3.66 -3.40
N SER A 65 -7.62 2.88 -3.53
CA SER A 65 -8.90 3.11 -2.85
C SER A 65 -8.74 3.12 -1.32
N VAL A 66 -8.06 2.11 -0.77
CA VAL A 66 -7.79 2.04 0.67
C VAL A 66 -6.97 3.24 1.14
N ALA A 67 -5.89 3.59 0.43
CA ALA A 67 -5.09 4.74 0.81
C ALA A 67 -5.91 6.04 0.81
N LEU A 68 -6.78 6.24 -0.20
CA LEU A 68 -7.67 7.38 -0.28
C LEU A 68 -8.68 7.40 0.88
N LYS A 69 -9.28 6.26 1.22
CA LYS A 69 -10.18 6.13 2.40
C LYS A 69 -9.48 6.49 3.70
N MET A 70 -8.19 6.16 3.81
CA MET A 70 -7.36 6.53 4.95
C MET A 70 -6.87 7.99 4.93
N GLY A 71 -7.21 8.77 3.90
CA GLY A 71 -6.82 10.19 3.76
C GLY A 71 -5.47 10.44 3.07
N TYR A 72 -4.91 9.43 2.39
CA TYR A 72 -3.62 9.51 1.72
C TYR A 72 -3.75 9.45 0.20
N ARG A 73 -2.88 10.19 -0.50
CA ARG A 73 -2.89 10.23 -1.99
C ARG A 73 -2.52 8.90 -2.66
N SER A 74 -1.80 8.04 -1.95
CA SER A 74 -1.41 6.71 -2.43
C SER A 74 -0.97 5.81 -1.27
N ALA A 75 -0.95 4.49 -1.49
CA ALA A 75 -0.40 3.53 -0.52
C ALA A 75 1.08 3.85 -0.20
N SER A 76 1.82 4.40 -1.17
CA SER A 76 3.20 4.88 -1.01
C SER A 76 3.30 6.24 -0.29
N LYS A 77 2.22 6.80 0.28
CA LYS A 77 2.24 7.99 1.15
C LYS A 77 1.73 7.76 2.60
N VAL A 78 1.18 6.58 2.90
CA VAL A 78 0.80 6.17 4.28
C VAL A 78 2.02 6.04 5.23
N PRO A 79 2.10 6.76 6.36
CA PRO A 79 3.24 6.69 7.27
C PRO A 79 3.37 5.32 7.95
N GLN A 80 4.57 4.98 8.43
CA GLN A 80 4.89 3.66 8.99
C GLN A 80 3.95 3.25 10.14
N HIS A 81 3.63 4.16 11.05
CA HIS A 81 2.76 3.89 12.20
C HIS A 81 1.29 3.59 11.82
N ARG A 82 0.90 3.85 10.56
CA ARG A 82 -0.43 3.51 9.99
C ARG A 82 -0.35 2.37 8.98
N TYR A 83 0.83 1.77 8.78
CA TYR A 83 1.03 0.80 7.71
C TYR A 83 0.33 -0.53 8.00
N ASP A 84 0.26 -0.94 9.27
CA ASP A 84 -0.46 -2.16 9.65
C ASP A 84 -1.96 -2.04 9.36
N GLU A 85 -2.56 -0.89 9.67
CA GLU A 85 -3.95 -0.59 9.31
C GLU A 85 -4.18 -0.57 7.79
N LEU A 86 -3.22 -0.05 7.02
CA LEU A 86 -3.26 -0.12 5.56
C LEU A 86 -3.29 -1.56 5.06
N LEU A 87 -2.43 -2.42 5.61
CA LEU A 87 -2.35 -3.83 5.22
C LEU A 87 -3.65 -4.58 5.57
N GLU A 88 -4.21 -4.34 6.75
CA GLU A 88 -5.48 -4.93 7.18
C GLU A 88 -6.64 -4.52 6.26
N ASN A 89 -6.74 -3.23 5.93
CA ASN A 89 -7.76 -2.72 5.02
C ASN A 89 -7.60 -3.26 3.59
N ILE A 90 -6.36 -3.33 3.08
CA ILE A 90 -6.08 -3.95 1.77
C ILE A 90 -6.50 -5.41 1.77
N LYS A 91 -6.17 -6.17 2.81
CA LYS A 91 -6.57 -7.56 2.94
C LYS A 91 -8.09 -7.69 2.91
N HIS A 92 -8.79 -6.91 3.72
CA HIS A 92 -10.25 -6.93 3.80
C HIS A 92 -10.92 -6.64 2.44
N GLU A 93 -10.55 -5.56 1.77
CA GLU A 93 -11.11 -5.19 0.46
C GLU A 93 -10.77 -6.21 -0.62
N SER A 94 -9.58 -6.81 -0.57
CA SER A 94 -9.17 -7.88 -1.49
C SER A 94 -10.05 -9.11 -1.36
N GLU A 95 -10.33 -9.55 -0.13
CA GLU A 95 -11.20 -10.72 0.13
C GLU A 95 -12.64 -10.47 -0.32
N ILE A 96 -13.18 -9.26 -0.11
CA ILE A 96 -14.52 -8.89 -0.60
C ILE A 96 -14.58 -9.00 -2.13
N ILE A 97 -13.60 -8.45 -2.84
CA ILE A 97 -13.55 -8.50 -4.31
C ILE A 97 -13.45 -9.95 -4.80
N LEU A 98 -12.58 -10.75 -4.19
CA LEU A 98 -12.46 -12.16 -4.53
C LEU A 98 -13.80 -12.88 -4.33
N GLU A 99 -14.51 -12.63 -3.24
CA GLU A 99 -15.81 -13.25 -2.95
C GLU A 99 -16.87 -12.86 -3.99
N VAL A 100 -17.03 -11.56 -4.27
CA VAL A 100 -18.04 -11.04 -5.20
C VAL A 100 -17.84 -11.63 -6.59
N PHE A 101 -16.64 -11.50 -7.15
CA PHE A 101 -16.36 -12.00 -8.50
C PHE A 101 -16.35 -13.53 -8.59
N SER A 102 -16.01 -14.23 -7.50
CA SER A 102 -16.14 -15.70 -7.47
C SER A 102 -17.59 -16.16 -7.55
N LYS A 103 -18.54 -15.40 -6.98
CA LYS A 103 -19.98 -15.71 -7.07
C LYS A 103 -20.53 -15.38 -8.45
N GLU A 104 -20.15 -14.23 -9.01
CA GLU A 104 -20.54 -13.83 -10.37
C GLU A 104 -20.04 -14.83 -11.42
N ASN A 105 -18.79 -15.29 -11.32
CA ASN A 105 -18.25 -16.32 -12.22
C ASN A 105 -18.99 -17.66 -12.15
N LYS A 106 -19.51 -18.05 -10.98
CA LYS A 106 -20.33 -19.28 -10.85
C LYS A 106 -21.71 -19.11 -11.48
N ASN A 107 -22.30 -17.92 -11.35
CA ASN A 107 -23.62 -17.60 -11.91
C ASN A 107 -23.57 -17.35 -13.43
N GLY A 108 -22.41 -16.93 -13.97
CA GLY A 108 -22.18 -16.76 -15.41
C GLY A 108 -22.01 -18.07 -16.19
N ILE A 109 -21.75 -19.20 -15.51
CA ILE A 109 -21.66 -20.54 -16.14
C ILE A 109 -23.06 -21.17 -16.29
N THR A 110 -24.13 -20.54 -15.76
CA THR A 110 -25.50 -21.09 -15.78
C THR A 110 -26.39 -20.54 -16.90
N ASN A 111 -25.83 -20.23 -18.07
CA ASN A 111 -26.61 -20.06 -19.30
C ASN A 111 -25.67 -20.24 -20.52
N ILE A 112 -25.64 -21.45 -21.08
CA ILE A 112 -25.69 -21.84 -22.51
C ILE A 112 -25.76 -23.37 -22.55
#